data_AF-A0A1F7F2K7-F1
#
_entry.id   AF-A0A1F7F2K7-F1
#
_cell.length_a   1.000
_cell.length_b   1.000
_cell.length_c   1.000
_cell.angle_alpha   90.00
_cell.angle_beta   90.00
_cell.angle_gamma   90.00
#
_symmetry.space_group_name_H-M   'P 1'
#
loop_
_entity.id
_entity.type
_entity.pdbx_description
1 polymer ?
#
loop_
_entity_poly.entity_id
_entity_poly.type
_entity_poly.pdbx_seq_one_letter_code
_entity_poly.pdbx_strand_id
1 'polypeptide(L)'
;MCRYDSFTGLRHGPQVVIKKNTFVMAFVSMDPYTYRYELDLLKELRSQNKAGCIFVVRPQMTADLKALADDYIETLPGGEKLDDQYRVPCDIIAPQLLGMFKSMALGLKPDNPSQDGVINRVVQGVKIYDINQFKRTGEFKVIAG
;
A
#
# COMPACT_ATOMS: atom_id res chain seq x y z
N MET A 1 9.81 0.96 7.85
CA MET A 1 9.03 -0.23 7.47
C MET A 1 7.79 0.25 6.74
N CYS A 2 7.49 -0.31 5.56
CA CYS A 2 6.24 -0.09 4.84
C CYS A 2 5.49 -1.43 4.79
N ARG A 3 4.20 -1.43 5.09
CA ARG A 3 3.36 -2.63 5.12
C ARG A 3 1.96 -2.29 4.63
N TYR A 4 1.35 -3.18 3.87
CA TYR A 4 -0.06 -3.11 3.51
C TYR A 4 -0.87 -4.05 4.38
N ASP A 5 -2.13 -3.71 4.61
CA ASP A 5 -3.13 -4.58 5.24
C ASP A 5 -4.53 -4.17 4.76
N SER A 6 -5.51 -5.04 4.98
CA SER A 6 -6.93 -4.68 4.83
C SER A 6 -7.43 -3.95 6.07
N PHE A 7 -8.54 -3.22 5.96
CA PHE A 7 -9.11 -2.47 7.09
C PHE A 7 -9.48 -3.37 8.27
N THR A 8 -10.10 -4.53 7.99
CA THR A 8 -10.44 -5.51 9.03
C THR A 8 -9.20 -6.28 9.50
N GLY A 9 -8.31 -6.67 8.59
CA GLY A 9 -7.06 -7.37 8.88
C GLY A 9 -6.12 -6.61 9.83
N LEU A 10 -6.05 -5.28 9.69
CA LEU A 10 -5.20 -4.42 10.51
C LEU A 10 -5.44 -4.62 12.01
N ARG A 11 -6.69 -4.87 12.42
CA ARG A 11 -7.08 -5.04 13.83
C ARG A 11 -6.54 -6.32 14.46
N HIS A 12 -6.15 -7.31 13.67
CA HIS A 12 -5.70 -8.61 14.16
C HIS A 12 -4.22 -8.62 14.57
N GLY A 13 -3.71 -7.49 15.07
CA GLY A 13 -2.33 -7.32 15.52
C GLY A 13 -1.54 -6.26 14.76
N PRO A 14 -1.57 -6.17 13.41
CA PRO A 14 -0.74 -5.23 12.66
C PRO A 14 -0.90 -3.76 13.07
N GLN A 15 -2.06 -3.34 13.60
CA GLN A 15 -2.31 -2.00 14.12
C GLN A 15 -1.32 -1.55 15.21
N VAL A 16 -0.65 -2.47 15.92
CA VAL A 16 0.32 -2.14 16.99
C VAL A 16 1.52 -1.32 16.50
N VAL A 17 1.83 -1.40 15.20
CA VAL A 17 2.96 -0.67 14.59
C VAL A 17 2.63 0.80 14.30
N ILE A 18 1.35 1.19 14.38
CA ILE A 18 0.91 2.57 14.11
C ILE A 18 1.21 3.46 15.31
N LYS A 19 2.01 4.51 15.07
CA LYS A 19 2.48 5.50 16.04
C LYS A 19 2.42 6.90 15.43
N LYS A 20 2.72 7.93 16.24
CA LYS A 20 2.59 9.34 15.85
C LYS A 20 3.51 9.79 14.71
N ASN A 21 4.48 8.96 14.32
CA ASN A 21 5.34 9.16 13.16
C ASN A 21 4.96 8.26 11.97
N THR A 22 3.81 7.58 12.04
CA THR A 22 3.30 6.71 10.98
C THR A 22 2.38 7.51 10.06
N PHE A 23 2.66 7.42 8.76
CA PHE A 23 1.77 7.86 7.70
C PHE A 23 0.89 6.69 7.27
N VAL A 24 -0.43 6.87 7.35
CA VAL A 24 -1.44 5.87 6.95
C VAL A 24 -2.14 6.36 5.69
N MET A 25 -2.02 5.62 4.59
CA MET A 25 -2.80 5.87 3.37
C MET A 25 -3.95 4.86 3.30
N ALA A 26 -5.17 5.36 3.20
CA ALA A 26 -6.39 4.56 3.20
C ALA A 26 -7.11 4.66 1.86
N PHE A 27 -7.23 3.53 1.15
CA PHE A 27 -7.98 3.42 -0.10
C PHE A 27 -9.43 3.00 0.21
N VAL A 28 -10.31 3.98 0.40
CA VAL A 28 -11.66 3.75 0.91
C VAL A 28 -12.64 3.42 -0.22
N SER A 29 -13.49 2.43 0.01
CA SER A 29 -14.45 1.90 -0.94
C SER A 29 -15.62 2.84 -1.24
N MET A 30 -16.20 2.70 -2.43
CA MET A 30 -17.51 3.26 -2.75
C MET A 30 -18.67 2.30 -2.42
N ASP A 31 -18.39 1.03 -2.16
CA ASP A 31 -19.40 0.06 -1.72
C ASP A 31 -19.93 0.42 -0.31
N PRO A 32 -21.24 0.68 -0.15
CA PRO A 32 -21.78 1.14 1.13
C PRO A 32 -21.59 0.17 2.29
N TYR A 33 -21.52 -1.14 2.02
CA TYR A 33 -21.34 -2.16 3.04
C TYR A 33 -19.91 -2.20 3.55
N THR A 34 -18.95 -2.30 2.63
CA THR A 34 -17.50 -2.27 2.91
C THR A 34 -17.11 -0.98 3.62
N TYR A 35 -17.63 0.16 3.14
CA TYR A 35 -17.36 1.48 3.70
C TYR A 35 -17.67 1.59 5.21
N ARG A 36 -18.66 0.87 5.74
CA ARG A 36 -18.95 0.89 7.20
C ARG A 36 -17.75 0.41 8.01
N TYR A 37 -17.16 -0.72 7.63
CA TYR A 37 -16.01 -1.30 8.32
C TYR A 37 -14.78 -0.40 8.22
N GLU A 38 -14.58 0.20 7.05
CA GLU A 38 -13.45 1.10 6.80
C GLU A 38 -13.56 2.37 7.64
N LEU A 39 -14.75 2.99 7.66
CA LEU A 39 -15.03 4.19 8.43
C LEU A 39 -14.83 3.94 9.93
N ASP A 40 -15.28 2.81 10.45
CA ASP A 40 -15.13 2.46 11.87
C ASP A 40 -13.65 2.32 12.28
N LEU A 41 -12.80 1.81 11.39
CA LEU A 41 -11.35 1.76 11.64
C LEU A 41 -10.74 3.16 11.63
N LEU A 42 -11.09 4.00 10.67
CA LEU A 42 -10.55 5.37 10.60
C LEU A 42 -10.97 6.19 11.82
N LYS A 43 -12.21 6.04 12.28
CA LYS A 43 -12.69 6.61 13.55
C LYS A 43 -11.86 6.13 14.74
N GLU A 44 -11.55 4.84 14.80
CA GLU A 44 -10.71 4.28 15.86
C GLU A 44 -9.29 4.86 15.83
N LEU A 45 -8.65 4.91 14.66
CA LEU A 45 -7.29 5.45 14.54
C LEU A 45 -7.23 6.92 14.97
N ARG A 46 -8.29 7.69 14.68
CA ARG A 46 -8.42 9.08 15.11
C ARG A 46 -8.70 9.25 16.58
N SER A 47 -9.64 8.51 17.13
CA SER A 47 -9.96 8.61 18.56
C SER A 47 -8.76 8.24 19.44
N GLN A 48 -7.93 7.30 18.99
CA GLN A 48 -6.70 6.90 19.70
C GLN A 48 -5.52 7.86 19.46
N ASN A 49 -5.65 8.83 18.55
CA ASN A 49 -4.59 9.76 18.12
C ASN A 49 -3.24 9.06 17.89
N LYS A 50 -3.30 7.87 17.26
CA LYS A 50 -2.13 7.00 17.07
C LYS A 50 -1.35 7.37 15.83
N ALA A 51 -2.00 7.57 14.70
CA ALA A 51 -1.32 7.86 13.44
C ALA A 51 -0.84 9.32 13.40
N GLY A 52 0.34 9.55 12.81
CA GLY A 52 0.84 10.90 12.58
C GLY A 52 0.12 11.61 11.44
N CYS A 53 -0.33 10.84 10.46
CA CYS A 53 -1.13 11.33 9.35
C CYS A 53 -2.06 10.20 8.86
N ILE A 54 -3.33 10.50 8.61
CA ILE A 54 -4.23 9.64 7.81
C ILE A 54 -4.59 10.39 6.53
N PHE A 55 -4.14 9.84 5.42
CA PHE A 55 -4.39 10.32 4.07
C PHE A 55 -5.41 9.40 3.39
N VAL A 56 -6.50 9.96 2.86
CA VAL A 56 -7.57 9.16 2.24
C VAL A 56 -7.55 9.31 0.72
N VAL A 57 -7.62 8.18 0.01
CA VAL A 57 -7.85 8.13 -1.44
C VAL A 57 -9.20 7.48 -1.67
N ARG A 58 -10.11 8.21 -2.32
CA ARG A 58 -11.46 7.74 -2.60
C ARG A 58 -12.02 8.46 -3.85
N PRO A 59 -12.90 7.83 -4.66
CA PRO A 59 -13.55 8.50 -5.78
C PRO A 59 -14.25 9.81 -5.40
N GLN A 60 -15.09 9.78 -4.37
CA GLN A 60 -15.78 10.93 -3.80
C GLN A 60 -15.71 10.90 -2.28
N MET A 61 -15.52 12.04 -1.64
CA MET A 61 -15.44 12.12 -0.18
C MET A 61 -16.80 12.38 0.46
N THR A 62 -17.02 11.77 1.63
CA THR A 62 -18.15 12.08 2.52
C THR A 62 -17.73 13.12 3.56
N ALA A 63 -18.69 13.84 4.13
CA ALA A 63 -18.41 14.78 5.24
C ALA A 63 -17.70 14.08 6.41
N ASP A 64 -18.16 12.88 6.77
CA ASP A 64 -17.58 12.07 7.86
C ASP A 64 -16.11 11.72 7.59
N LEU A 65 -15.75 11.35 6.36
CA LEU A 65 -14.36 11.06 6.02
C LEU A 65 -13.50 12.33 6.02
N LYS A 66 -14.03 13.46 5.54
CA LYS A 66 -13.29 14.74 5.56
C LYS A 66 -12.94 15.15 6.99
N ALA A 67 -13.80 14.86 7.97
CA ALA A 67 -13.53 15.11 9.38
C ALA A 67 -12.48 14.16 10.00
N LEU A 68 -12.24 13.01 9.37
CA LEU A 68 -11.29 11.99 9.84
C LEU A 68 -9.97 11.99 9.07
N ALA A 69 -9.89 12.57 7.88
CA ALA A 69 -8.66 12.65 7.10
C ALA A 69 -7.87 13.91 7.50
N ASP A 70 -6.53 13.81 7.54
CA ASP A 70 -5.72 15.03 7.61
C ASP A 70 -5.64 15.67 6.22
N ASP A 71 -5.63 14.84 5.18
CA ASP A 71 -5.63 15.23 3.78
C ASP A 71 -6.21 14.11 2.91
N TYR A 72 -6.65 14.41 1.69
CA TYR A 72 -7.32 13.45 0.83
C TYR A 72 -7.22 13.78 -0.67
N ILE A 73 -7.44 12.76 -1.50
CA ILE A 73 -7.63 12.90 -2.94
C ILE A 73 -8.99 12.31 -3.32
N GLU A 74 -9.78 13.11 -4.04
CA GLU A 74 -10.98 12.67 -4.78
C GLU A 74 -10.57 12.25 -6.19
N THR A 75 -10.60 10.95 -6.50
CA THR A 75 -10.15 10.43 -7.81
C THR A 75 -11.20 10.59 -8.92
N LEU A 76 -12.48 10.77 -8.57
CA LEU A 76 -13.60 11.02 -9.49
C LEU A 76 -14.51 12.14 -8.94
N PRO A 77 -14.00 13.39 -8.87
CA PRO A 77 -14.73 14.52 -8.30
C PRO A 77 -15.98 14.91 -9.11
N GLY A 78 -16.12 14.40 -10.34
CA GLY A 78 -17.28 14.62 -11.21
C GLY A 78 -18.52 13.82 -10.81
N GLY A 79 -18.42 12.92 -9.82
CA GLY A 79 -19.55 12.12 -9.38
C GLY A 79 -19.74 10.81 -10.17
N GLU A 80 -18.76 10.45 -11.00
CA GLU A 80 -18.79 9.21 -11.78
C GLU A 80 -18.87 8.00 -10.86
N LYS A 81 -19.65 7.00 -11.28
CA LYS A 81 -19.71 5.72 -10.59
C LYS A 81 -18.72 4.77 -11.25
N LEU A 82 -17.79 4.28 -10.44
CA LEU A 82 -16.81 3.29 -10.84
C LEU A 82 -16.72 2.24 -9.75
N ASP A 83 -16.86 0.96 -10.13
CA ASP A 83 -16.67 -0.12 -9.17
C ASP A 83 -15.23 -0.16 -8.67
N ASP A 84 -15.06 -0.57 -7.41
CA ASP A 84 -13.77 -0.67 -6.74
C ASP A 84 -12.72 -1.53 -7.49
N GLN A 85 -13.16 -2.48 -8.32
CA GLN A 85 -12.26 -3.29 -9.14
C GLN A 85 -11.59 -2.51 -10.28
N TYR A 86 -12.15 -1.36 -10.68
CA TYR A 86 -11.67 -0.55 -11.81
C TYR A 86 -10.95 0.73 -11.38
N ARG A 87 -10.99 1.13 -10.09
CA ARG A 87 -10.36 2.38 -9.61
C ARG A 87 -8.85 2.30 -9.43
N VAL A 88 -8.27 1.10 -9.37
CA VAL A 88 -6.85 0.87 -9.07
C VAL A 88 -5.89 1.71 -9.92
N PRO A 89 -6.07 1.87 -11.26
CA PRO A 89 -5.19 2.70 -12.08
C PRO A 89 -5.17 4.18 -11.69
N CYS A 90 -6.28 4.72 -11.17
CA CYS A 90 -6.36 6.09 -10.68
C CYS A 90 -5.77 6.20 -9.27
N ASP A 91 -6.15 5.28 -8.39
CA ASP A 91 -5.77 5.31 -6.98
C ASP A 91 -4.26 5.13 -6.77
N ILE A 92 -3.60 4.32 -7.61
CA ILE A 92 -2.16 4.03 -7.50
C ILE A 92 -1.27 5.23 -7.82
N ILE A 93 -1.80 6.26 -8.50
CA ILE A 93 -1.03 7.47 -8.82
C ILE A 93 -0.58 8.20 -7.55
N ALA A 94 -1.45 8.29 -6.54
CA ALA A 94 -1.13 8.95 -5.28
C ALA A 94 0.07 8.31 -4.54
N PRO A 95 0.11 7.00 -4.25
CA PRO A 95 1.27 6.37 -3.62
C PRO A 95 2.52 6.35 -4.52
N GLN A 96 2.38 6.29 -5.86
CA GLN A 96 3.51 6.38 -6.78
C GLN A 96 4.20 7.74 -6.67
N LEU A 97 3.44 8.83 -6.70
CA LEU A 97 3.96 10.18 -6.52
C LEU A 97 4.56 10.37 -5.13
N LEU A 98 3.89 9.86 -4.08
CA LEU A 98 4.42 9.90 -2.72
C LEU A 98 5.79 9.21 -2.64
N GLY A 99 5.93 8.01 -3.21
CA GLY A 99 7.18 7.27 -3.23
C GLY A 99 8.29 8.01 -3.99
N MET A 100 7.97 8.55 -5.16
CA MET A 100 8.89 9.34 -5.98
C MET A 100 9.39 10.59 -5.25
N PHE A 101 8.46 11.43 -4.76
CA PHE A 101 8.82 12.66 -4.05
C PHE A 101 9.54 12.38 -2.73
N LYS A 102 9.16 11.31 -2.02
CA LYS A 102 9.87 10.92 -0.79
C LYS A 102 11.29 10.45 -1.08
N SER A 103 11.50 9.71 -2.16
CA SER A 103 12.85 9.32 -2.64
C SER A 103 13.71 10.56 -2.92
N MET A 104 13.19 11.51 -3.69
CA MET A 104 13.88 12.77 -3.98
C MET A 104 14.17 13.58 -2.72
N ALA A 105 13.20 13.69 -1.81
CA ALA A 105 13.36 14.42 -0.55
C ALA A 105 14.40 13.80 0.40
N LEU A 106 14.70 12.51 0.23
CA LEU A 106 15.75 11.80 0.96
C LEU A 106 17.11 11.83 0.22
N GLY A 107 17.22 12.54 -0.91
CA GLY A 107 18.42 12.57 -1.74
C GLY A 107 18.69 11.28 -2.50
N LEU A 108 17.71 10.37 -2.57
CA LEU A 108 17.78 9.14 -3.35
C LEU A 108 17.44 9.42 -4.82
N LYS A 109 17.82 8.49 -5.71
CA LYS A 109 17.48 8.54 -7.13
C LYS A 109 16.27 7.64 -7.37
N PRO A 110 15.07 8.15 -7.71
CA PRO A 110 13.88 7.32 -7.94
C PRO A 110 14.10 6.20 -8.97
N ASP A 111 14.91 6.46 -10.00
CA ASP A 111 15.20 5.48 -11.07
C ASP A 111 16.17 4.37 -10.62
N ASN A 112 17.00 4.65 -9.61
CA ASN A 112 17.93 3.68 -9.03
C ASN A 112 18.08 3.91 -7.52
N PRO A 113 17.07 3.49 -6.72
CA PRO A 113 17.02 3.83 -5.30
C PRO A 113 18.02 3.03 -4.45
N SER A 114 18.56 1.92 -4.96
CA SER A 114 19.57 1.10 -4.27
C SER A 114 20.96 1.37 -4.86
N GLN A 115 21.63 2.42 -4.39
CA GLN A 115 22.96 2.76 -4.90
C GLN A 115 24.02 1.70 -4.58
N ASP A 116 23.85 0.99 -3.45
CA ASP A 116 24.74 -0.10 -3.05
C ASP A 116 24.47 -1.42 -3.81
N GLY A 117 23.52 -1.44 -4.75
CA GLY A 117 23.22 -2.61 -5.59
C GLY A 117 22.57 -3.79 -4.87
N VAL A 118 22.13 -3.59 -3.62
CA VAL A 118 21.45 -4.61 -2.80
C VAL A 118 20.12 -5.03 -3.44
N ILE A 119 19.46 -4.09 -4.13
CA ILE A 119 18.20 -4.34 -4.84
C ILE A 119 18.40 -3.94 -6.30
N ASN A 120 18.11 -4.86 -7.22
CA ASN A 120 18.27 -4.66 -8.64
C ASN A 120 16.90 -4.63 -9.34
N ARG A 121 16.79 -3.81 -10.41
CA ARG A 121 15.57 -3.73 -11.25
C ARG A 121 15.20 -5.09 -11.84
N VAL A 122 16.21 -5.85 -12.25
CA VAL A 122 16.07 -7.25 -12.67
C VAL A 122 16.69 -8.08 -11.56
N VAL A 123 15.97 -9.08 -11.05
CA VAL A 123 16.46 -9.91 -9.96
C VAL A 123 17.74 -10.63 -10.40
N GLN A 124 18.74 -10.64 -9.52
CA GLN A 124 20.02 -11.30 -9.74
C GLN A 124 20.28 -12.29 -8.60
N GLY A 125 21.01 -13.37 -8.88
CA GLY A 125 21.38 -14.38 -7.87
C GLY A 125 20.32 -15.46 -7.61
N VAL A 126 19.26 -15.55 -8.44
CA VAL A 126 18.24 -16.59 -8.33
C VAL A 126 18.62 -17.78 -9.21
N LYS A 127 18.93 -18.91 -8.58
CA LYS A 127 19.18 -20.17 -9.28
C LYS A 127 17.86 -20.87 -9.59
N ILE A 128 17.73 -21.39 -10.81
CA ILE A 128 16.63 -22.26 -11.23
C ILE A 128 17.10 -23.70 -11.11
N TYR A 129 16.31 -24.53 -10.43
CA TYR A 129 16.63 -25.93 -10.14
C TYR A 129 15.79 -26.90 -10.99
N ASP A 130 16.40 -28.02 -11.40
CA ASP A 130 15.75 -29.08 -12.17
C ASP A 130 14.78 -29.90 -11.29
N ILE A 131 13.47 -29.70 -11.51
CA ILE A 131 12.43 -30.43 -10.78
C ILE A 131 12.35 -31.92 -11.14
N ASN A 132 12.72 -32.30 -12.37
CA ASN A 132 12.67 -33.70 -12.81
C ASN A 132 13.83 -34.50 -12.25
N GLN A 133 15.01 -33.89 -12.11
CA GLN A 133 16.10 -34.52 -11.39
C GLN A 133 15.76 -34.68 -9.90
N PHE A 134 15.31 -33.61 -9.24
CA PHE A 134 14.97 -33.67 -7.82
C PHE A 134 13.94 -34.76 -7.51
N LYS A 135 12.90 -34.91 -8.35
CA LYS A 135 11.90 -35.98 -8.19
C LYS A 135 12.45 -37.40 -8.37
N ARG A 136 13.49 -37.58 -9.20
CA ARG A 136 14.07 -38.90 -9.49
C ARG A 136 15.14 -39.31 -8.48
N THR A 137 16.00 -38.37 -8.08
CA THR A 137 17.21 -38.67 -7.32
C THR A 137 17.25 -38.01 -5.93
N GLY A 138 16.35 -37.06 -5.65
CA GLY A 138 16.41 -36.25 -4.42
C GLY A 138 17.48 -35.17 -4.44
N GLU A 139 18.24 -35.04 -5.52
CA GLU A 139 19.38 -34.12 -5.62
C GLU A 139 19.01 -32.83 -6.36
N PHE A 140 19.57 -31.71 -5.91
CA PHE A 140 19.41 -30.42 -6.56
C PHE A 140 20.45 -30.21 -7.66
N LYS A 141 19.99 -29.87 -8.87
CA LYS A 141 20.84 -29.42 -9.97
C LYS A 141 20.36 -28.07 -10.50
N VAL A 142 21.29 -27.15 -10.68
CA VAL A 142 21.03 -25.83 -11.28
C VAL A 142 20.96 -25.98 -12.79
N ILE A 143 19.93 -25.39 -13.41
CA ILE A 143 19.70 -25.40 -14.86
C ILE A 143 19.74 -24.00 -15.49
N ALA A 144 19.59 -22.94 -14.68
CA ALA A 144 19.81 -21.55 -15.07
C ALA A 144 20.08 -20.70 -13.82
N GLY A 145 20.64 -19.50 -14.01
CA GLY A 145 20.92 -18.54 -12.94
C GLY A 145 21.66 -17.32 -13.45
#